data_AF-A0A4Q5RD04-F1
#
_entry.id   AF-A0A4Q5RD04-F1
#
_cell.length_a   1.000
_cell.length_b   1.000
_cell.length_c   1.000
_cell.angle_alpha   90.00
_cell.angle_beta   90.00
_cell.angle_gamma   90.00
#
_symmetry.space_group_name_H-M   'P 1'
#
loop_
_entity.id
_entity.type
_entity.pdbx_description
1 polymer ?
#
loop_
_entity_poly.entity_id
_entity_poly.type
_entity_poly.pdbx_seq_one_letter_code
_entity_poly.pdbx_strand_id
1 'polypeptide(L)' 'IVFEDAPKGVEAARNAGMKTVVILSAHEMEDFDAYDNVLFFIKDYNDPRLDQLF' A
#
# COMPACT_ATOMS: atom_id res chain seq x y z
N ILE A 1 -10.22 1.65 -0.24
CA ILE A 1 -8.81 1.22 -0.38
C ILE A 1 -7.99 2.43 -0.80
N VAL A 2 -6.78 2.60 -0.27
CA VAL A 2 -5.87 3.70 -0.61
C VAL A 2 -4.69 3.13 -1.40
N PHE A 3 -4.21 3.86 -2.40
CA PHE A 3 -2.95 3.58 -3.08
C PHE A 3 -1.94 4.60 -2.60
N GLU A 4 -0.81 4.15 -2.09
CA GLU A 4 0.22 5.01 -1.52
C GLU A 4 1.61 4.48 -1.84
N ASP A 5 2.59 5.36 -1.92
CA ASP A 5 3.99 5.03 -2.14
C ASP A 5 4.91 5.55 -1.02
N ALA A 6 4.35 6.24 -0.01
CA ALA A 6 5.10 6.76 1.13
C ALA A 6 4.59 6.22 2.49
N PRO A 7 5.47 5.86 3.44
CA PRO A 7 5.10 5.37 4.78
C PRO A 7 4.09 6.26 5.52
N LYS A 8 4.29 7.59 5.45
CA LYS A 8 3.38 8.57 6.10
C LYS A 8 1.96 8.52 5.53
N GLY A 9 1.82 8.23 4.25
CA GLY A 9 0.52 8.07 3.61
C GLY A 9 -0.18 6.78 4.06
N VAL A 10 0.58 5.68 4.18
CA VAL A 10 0.08 4.41 4.73
C VAL A 10 -0.40 4.60 6.18
N GLU A 11 0.35 5.35 6.99
CA GLU A 11 -0.04 5.72 8.36
C GLU A 11 -1.34 6.54 8.38
N ALA A 12 -1.45 7.54 7.51
CA ALA A 12 -2.67 8.36 7.41
C ALA A 12 -3.88 7.50 7.02
N ALA A 13 -3.72 6.58 6.05
CA ALA A 13 -4.77 5.64 5.68
C ALA A 13 -5.14 4.71 6.84
N ARG A 14 -4.16 4.24 7.62
CA ARG A 14 -4.39 3.41 8.82
C ARG A 14 -5.22 4.16 9.85
N ASN A 15 -4.87 5.41 10.14
CA ASN A 15 -5.58 6.27 11.08
C ASN A 15 -7.02 6.57 10.62
N ALA A 16 -7.28 6.53 9.32
CA ALA A 16 -8.62 6.64 8.73
C ALA A 16 -9.40 5.30 8.69
N GLY A 17 -8.83 4.20 9.19
CA GLY A 17 -9.45 2.87 9.14
C GLY A 17 -9.44 2.24 7.74
N MET A 18 -8.57 2.71 6.85
CA MET A 18 -8.51 2.30 5.45
C MET A 18 -7.42 1.25 5.21
N LYS A 19 -7.69 0.31 4.30
CA LYS A 19 -6.70 -0.62 3.75
C LYS A 19 -5.89 0.03 2.62
N THR A 20 -4.63 -0.37 2.48
CA THR A 20 -3.68 0.25 1.55
C THR A 20 -3.03 -0.77 0.63
N VAL A 21 -2.88 -0.43 -0.65
CA VAL A 21 -1.97 -1.10 -1.60
C VAL A 21 -0.77 -0.18 -1.78
N VAL A 22 0.43 -0.71 -1.56
CA VAL A 22 1.66 0.09 -1.60
C VAL A 22 2.33 -0.04 -2.98
N ILE A 23 2.72 1.08 -3.57
CA ILE A 23 3.45 1.12 -4.84
C ILE A 23 4.93 1.32 -4.52
N LEU A 24 5.78 0.35 -4.85
CA LEU A 24 7.22 0.38 -4.57
C LEU A 24 7.96 1.24 -5.61
N SER A 25 7.69 2.54 -5.63
CA SER A 25 8.30 3.51 -6.55
C SER A 25 9.66 4.02 -6.04
N ALA A 26 9.74 4.35 -4.75
CA ALA A 26 10.89 5.01 -4.11
C ALA A 26 11.29 4.40 -2.76
N HIS A 27 10.48 3.50 -2.22
CA HIS A 27 10.65 2.85 -0.91
C HIS A 27 10.73 1.34 -1.08
N GLU A 28 11.46 0.69 -0.18
CA GLU A 28 11.54 -0.77 -0.11
C GLU A 28 10.42 -1.32 0.79
N MET A 29 10.11 -2.62 0.69
CA MET A 29 8.99 -3.21 1.43
C MET A 29 9.16 -3.09 2.96
N GLU A 30 10.39 -3.17 3.43
CA GLU A 30 10.78 -3.09 4.85
C GLU A 30 10.41 -1.74 5.48
N ASP A 31 10.30 -0.66 4.68
CA ASP A 31 9.86 0.66 5.15
C ASP A 31 8.40 0.65 5.64
N PHE A 32 7.65 -0.43 5.36
CA PHE A 32 6.24 -0.57 5.67
C PHE A 32 5.92 -1.66 6.71
N ASP A 33 6.92 -2.34 7.27
CA ASP A 33 6.75 -3.44 8.24
C ASP A 33 5.96 -3.04 9.51
N ALA A 34 5.95 -1.74 9.84
CA ALA A 34 5.22 -1.20 10.97
C ALA A 34 3.69 -1.10 10.72
N TYR A 35 3.21 -1.31 9.49
CA TYR A 35 1.83 -1.06 9.11
C TYR A 35 1.04 -2.35 8.86
N ASP A 36 -0.01 -2.54 9.67
CA ASP A 36 -0.92 -3.69 9.63
C ASP A 36 -2.07 -3.57 8.60
N ASN A 37 -2.16 -2.41 7.95
CA ASN A 37 -3.23 -2.09 6.99
C ASN A 37 -2.80 -2.22 5.53
N VAL A 38 -1.56 -2.63 5.25
CA VAL A 38 -1.09 -2.96 3.90
C VAL A 38 -1.67 -4.30 3.47
N LEU A 39 -2.30 -4.34 2.29
CA LEU A 39 -2.86 -5.56 1.70
C LEU A 39 -1.79 -6.33 0.91
N PHE A 40 -1.09 -5.63 0.03
CA PHE A 40 0.04 -6.14 -0.74
C PHE A 40 0.79 -4.98 -1.41
N PHE A 41 2.00 -5.27 -1.88
CA PHE A 41 2.89 -4.34 -2.58
C PHE A 41 2.87 -4.60 -4.08
N ILE A 42 2.81 -3.56 -4.90
CA ILE A 42 2.87 -3.62 -6.37
C ILE A 42 4.01 -2.75 -6.90
N LYS A 43 4.50 -3.05 -8.11
CA LYS A 43 5.47 -2.17 -8.81
C LYS A 43 4.79 -1.09 -9.62
N ASP A 44 3.63 -1.41 -10.21
CA ASP A 44 2.84 -0.52 -11.04
C ASP A 44 1.39 -1.02 -11.12
N TYR A 45 0.54 -0.24 -11.80
CA TYR A 45 -0.91 -0.49 -11.90
C TYR A 45 -1.31 -1.62 -12.87
N ASN A 46 -0.37 -2.32 -13.51
CA ASN A 46 -0.65 -3.50 -14.31
C ASN A 46 -0.52 -4.80 -13.51
N ASP A 47 -0.32 -4.71 -12.19
CA ASP A 47 -0.22 -5.90 -11.35
C ASP A 47 -1.55 -6.68 -11.34
N PRO A 48 -1.55 -7.96 -11.77
CA PRO A 48 -2.79 -8.74 -11.87
C PRO A 48 -3.48 -8.99 -10.52
N ARG A 49 -2.80 -8.75 -9.39
CA ARG A 49 -3.45 -8.81 -8.07
C ARG A 49 -4.49 -7.70 -7.89
N LEU A 50 -4.42 -6.62 -8.67
CA LEU A 50 -5.42 -5.55 -8.63
C LEU A 50 -6.80 -6.01 -9.11
N ASP A 51 -6.86 -7.05 -9.95
CA ASP A 51 -8.12 -7.66 -10.40
C ASP A 51 -8.89 -8.32 -9.24
N GLN A 52 -8.27 -8.49 -8.06
CA GLN A 52 -8.91 -9.04 -6.86
C GLN A 52 -9.61 -7.97 -6.01
N LEU A 53 -9.46 -6.69 -6.36
CA LEU A 53 -9.97 -5.57 -5.55
C LEU A 53 -11.44 -5.22 -5.84
N PHE A 54 -12.01 -5.71 -6.95
CA PHE A 54 -13.35 -5.41 -7.45
C PHE A 54 -14.00 -6.64 -8.09
#